data_AF-A0A4Q3JUJ9-F1
#
_entry.id   AF-A0A4Q3JUJ9-F1
#
_cell.length_a   1.000
_cell.length_b   1.000
_cell.length_c   1.000
_cell.angle_alpha   90.00
_cell.angle_beta   90.00
_cell.angle_gamma   90.00
#
_symmetry.space_group_name_H-M   'P 1'
#
loop_
_entity.id
_entity.type
_entity.pdbx_description
1 polymer ?
#
loop_
_entity_poly.entity_id
_entity_poly.type
_entity_poly.pdbx_seq_one_letter_code
_entity_poly.pdbx_strand_id
1 'polypeptide(L)'
;MTIYSELKKDHQKVLSLLDHMIASENATPQEWTAMVQQVRDELIPHSRAEEAILYNALRDRSPGQSKVLHAYGEHAQAEALLRAMQAGDALNVNWVAAAKKLRDDLAHHIAEEEGELFASARKTFSDEEARQMGYAFIQMKPRIQEQSLAGTTVDLLANLLPGQFRSDDREPVSQGGRH
;
A
#
# COMPACT_ATOMS: atom_id res chain seq x y z
N MET A 1 8.87 -0.63 -21.00
CA MET A 1 7.97 -0.58 -19.84
C MET A 1 8.70 -1.24 -18.68
N THR A 2 9.03 -0.51 -17.62
CA THR A 2 9.79 -1.02 -16.45
C THR A 2 8.96 -0.82 -15.19
N ILE A 3 9.25 -1.54 -14.11
CA ILE A 3 8.57 -1.35 -12.82
C ILE A 3 8.52 0.13 -12.38
N TYR A 4 9.64 0.85 -12.51
CA TYR A 4 9.73 2.28 -12.17
C TYR A 4 8.78 3.18 -12.98
N SER A 5 8.54 2.85 -14.25
CA SER A 5 7.66 3.65 -15.11
C SER A 5 6.19 3.38 -14.83
N GLU A 6 5.86 2.17 -14.38
CA GLU A 6 4.48 1.83 -14.01
C GLU A 6 4.10 2.37 -12.64
N LEU A 7 5.02 2.30 -11.66
CA LEU A 7 4.82 2.91 -10.34
C LEU A 7 4.60 4.43 -10.46
N LYS A 8 5.47 5.15 -11.20
CA LYS A 8 5.30 6.59 -11.48
C LYS A 8 3.94 6.95 -12.09
N LYS A 9 3.38 6.11 -12.97
CA LYS A 9 2.06 6.35 -13.55
C LYS A 9 0.96 6.21 -12.50
N ASP A 10 1.03 5.17 -11.66
CA ASP A 10 0.08 4.96 -10.58
C ASP A 10 0.19 6.10 -9.53
N HIS A 11 1.41 6.53 -9.17
CA HIS A 11 1.64 7.68 -8.29
C HIS A 11 0.94 8.95 -8.77
N GLN A 12 1.18 9.31 -10.04
CA GLN A 12 0.56 10.48 -10.66
C GLN A 12 -0.97 10.38 -10.63
N LYS A 13 -1.51 9.19 -10.88
CA LYS A 13 -2.95 8.95 -10.90
C LYS A 13 -3.57 9.09 -9.50
N VAL A 14 -2.98 8.48 -8.47
CA VAL A 14 -3.47 8.58 -7.09
C VAL A 14 -3.40 10.02 -6.58
N LEU A 15 -2.29 10.72 -6.80
CA LEU A 15 -2.17 12.13 -6.40
C LEU A 15 -3.20 13.02 -7.12
N SER A 16 -3.45 12.78 -8.41
CA SER A 16 -4.48 13.51 -9.17
C SER A 16 -5.90 13.27 -8.64
N LEU A 17 -6.23 12.02 -8.27
CA LEU A 17 -7.52 11.70 -7.65
C LEU A 17 -7.69 12.42 -6.31
N LEU A 18 -6.62 12.49 -5.50
CA LEU A 18 -6.64 13.21 -4.22
C LEU A 18 -6.73 14.73 -4.42
N ASP A 19 -6.04 15.30 -5.41
CA ASP A 19 -6.18 16.71 -5.78
C ASP A 19 -7.62 17.04 -6.19
N HIS A 20 -8.26 16.16 -6.97
CA HIS A 20 -9.66 16.31 -7.34
C HIS A 20 -10.60 16.25 -6.14
N MET A 21 -10.38 15.30 -5.23
CA MET A 21 -11.11 15.20 -3.96
C MET A 21 -11.00 16.48 -3.15
N ILE A 22 -9.79 17.01 -2.97
CA ILE A 22 -9.53 18.23 -2.19
C ILE A 22 -10.23 19.44 -2.80
N ALA A 23 -10.32 19.53 -4.13
CA ALA A 23 -11.03 20.59 -4.83
C ALA A 23 -12.57 20.47 -4.75
N SER A 24 -13.10 19.34 -4.28
CA SER A 24 -14.53 19.02 -4.27
C SER A 24 -15.19 19.29 -2.91
N GLU A 25 -14.90 20.44 -2.29
CA GLU A 25 -15.35 20.78 -0.92
C GLU A 25 -16.89 20.78 -0.74
N ASN A 26 -17.64 21.00 -1.82
CA ASN A 26 -19.11 21.02 -1.82
C ASN A 26 -19.76 19.69 -2.27
N ALA A 27 -18.98 18.63 -2.43
CA ALA A 27 -19.50 17.33 -2.83
C ALA A 27 -20.43 16.74 -1.75
N THR A 28 -21.47 16.05 -2.20
CA THR A 28 -22.37 15.27 -1.36
C THR A 28 -21.63 14.09 -0.70
N PRO A 29 -22.14 13.54 0.42
CA PRO A 29 -21.56 12.33 1.03
C PRO A 29 -21.44 11.14 0.06
N GLN A 30 -22.38 11.00 -0.88
CA GLN A 30 -22.38 9.98 -1.91
C GLN A 30 -21.23 10.19 -2.92
N GLU A 31 -21.02 11.43 -3.37
CA GLU A 31 -19.89 11.79 -4.24
C GLU A 31 -18.55 11.56 -3.54
N TRP A 32 -18.45 11.95 -2.27
CA TRP A 32 -17.27 11.65 -1.44
C TRP A 32 -16.99 10.15 -1.35
N THR A 33 -18.01 9.35 -1.08
CA THR A 33 -17.89 7.89 -1.02
C THR A 33 -17.39 7.33 -2.34
N ALA A 34 -17.91 7.83 -3.47
CA ALA A 34 -17.47 7.42 -4.79
C ALA A 34 -16.02 7.81 -5.09
N MET A 35 -15.58 9.01 -4.69
CA MET A 35 -14.19 9.43 -4.86
C MET A 35 -13.22 8.63 -3.97
N VAL A 36 -13.60 8.37 -2.71
CA VAL A 36 -12.82 7.52 -1.80
C VAL A 36 -12.67 6.11 -2.38
N GLN A 37 -13.74 5.56 -2.97
CA GLN A 37 -13.70 4.27 -3.65
C GLN A 37 -12.71 4.28 -4.82
N GLN A 38 -12.70 5.34 -5.65
CA GLN A 38 -11.74 5.49 -6.74
C GLN A 38 -10.29 5.53 -6.25
N VAL A 39 -10.01 6.31 -5.18
CA VAL A 39 -8.66 6.33 -4.58
C VAL A 39 -8.26 4.95 -4.08
N ARG A 40 -9.18 4.23 -3.41
CA ARG A 40 -8.91 2.86 -2.94
C ARG A 40 -8.59 1.91 -4.08
N ASP A 41 -9.37 1.95 -5.15
CA ASP A 41 -9.25 1.02 -6.26
C ASP A 41 -7.95 1.22 -7.06
N GLU A 42 -7.28 2.36 -6.90
CA GLU A 42 -5.92 2.60 -7.38
C GLU A 42 -4.84 2.32 -6.32
N LEU A 43 -5.01 2.82 -5.10
CA LEU A 43 -3.97 2.79 -4.05
C LEU A 43 -3.71 1.37 -3.51
N ILE A 44 -4.76 0.58 -3.27
CA ILE A 44 -4.60 -0.75 -2.67
C ILE A 44 -3.91 -1.73 -3.63
N PRO A 45 -4.32 -1.85 -4.91
CA PRO A 45 -3.62 -2.73 -5.84
C PRO A 45 -2.20 -2.28 -6.14
N HIS A 46 -1.96 -0.96 -6.18
CA HIS A 46 -0.64 -0.37 -6.34
C HIS A 46 0.30 -0.80 -5.21
N SER A 47 -0.03 -0.43 -3.96
CA SER A 47 0.80 -0.73 -2.79
C SER A 47 1.06 -2.22 -2.62
N ARG A 48 0.02 -3.07 -2.76
CA ARG A 48 0.17 -4.53 -2.65
C ARG A 48 1.05 -5.14 -3.73
N ALA A 49 0.91 -4.70 -4.98
CA ALA A 49 1.73 -5.21 -6.08
C ALA A 49 3.20 -4.75 -5.94
N GLU A 50 3.42 -3.54 -5.47
CA GLU A 50 4.74 -3.02 -5.15
C GLU A 50 5.43 -3.80 -4.04
N GLU A 51 4.74 -3.98 -2.91
CA GLU A 51 5.21 -4.76 -1.77
C GLU A 51 5.63 -6.18 -2.22
N ALA A 52 4.74 -6.82 -2.99
CA ALA A 52 4.92 -8.18 -3.47
C ALA A 52 6.11 -8.33 -4.43
N ILE A 53 6.37 -7.33 -5.29
CA ILE A 53 7.34 -7.43 -6.38
C ILE A 53 8.63 -6.67 -6.06
N LEU A 54 8.57 -5.37 -5.82
CA LEU A 54 9.75 -4.53 -5.66
C LEU A 54 10.34 -4.68 -4.25
N TYR A 55 9.51 -4.54 -3.21
CA TYR A 55 10.01 -4.55 -1.83
C TYR A 55 10.54 -5.92 -1.45
N ASN A 56 9.82 -7.00 -1.79
CA ASN A 56 10.30 -8.36 -1.57
C ASN A 56 11.63 -8.68 -2.28
N ALA A 57 11.86 -8.12 -3.47
CA ALA A 57 13.12 -8.32 -4.17
C ALA A 57 14.29 -7.51 -3.57
N LEU A 58 13.99 -6.43 -2.84
CA LEU A 58 14.98 -5.54 -2.22
C LEU A 58 15.22 -5.81 -0.72
N ARG A 59 14.27 -6.43 -0.02
CA ARG A 59 14.30 -6.54 1.46
C ARG A 59 15.55 -7.24 2.01
N ASP A 60 16.09 -8.20 1.25
CA ASP A 60 17.27 -9.00 1.64
C ASP A 60 18.58 -8.43 1.06
N ARG A 61 18.53 -7.27 0.41
CA ARG A 61 19.67 -6.62 -0.24
C ARG A 61 19.99 -5.29 0.44
N SER A 62 21.17 -5.20 1.06
CA SER A 62 21.68 -3.93 1.61
C SER A 62 22.11 -2.98 0.48
N PRO A 63 21.78 -1.67 0.52
CA PRO A 63 21.16 -0.90 1.61
C PRO A 63 19.62 -0.76 1.54
N GLY A 64 18.93 -1.60 0.76
CA GLY A 64 17.48 -1.51 0.55
C GLY A 64 16.62 -1.86 1.76
N GLN A 65 17.12 -2.69 2.69
CA GLN A 65 16.33 -3.23 3.80
C GLN A 65 15.67 -2.17 4.70
N SER A 66 16.41 -1.16 5.18
CA SER A 66 15.84 -0.15 6.08
C SER A 66 14.82 0.74 5.39
N LYS A 67 15.09 1.12 4.12
CA LYS A 67 14.17 1.93 3.30
C LYS A 67 12.87 1.19 3.02
N VAL A 68 12.97 -0.10 2.68
CA VAL A 68 11.80 -0.95 2.46
C VAL A 68 10.93 -1.07 3.72
N LEU A 69 11.54 -1.26 4.90
CA LEU A 69 10.79 -1.32 6.16
C LEU A 69 10.07 0.01 6.48
N HIS A 70 10.72 1.14 6.19
CA HIS A 70 10.09 2.45 6.34
C HIS A 70 8.87 2.60 5.40
N ALA A 71 9.07 2.28 4.12
CA ALA A 71 8.03 2.33 3.09
C ALA A 71 6.80 1.46 3.42
N TYR A 72 7.00 0.25 3.95
CA TYR A 72 5.89 -0.59 4.46
C TYR A 72 5.07 0.12 5.56
N GLY A 73 5.74 0.84 6.46
CA GLY A 73 5.10 1.61 7.51
C GLY A 73 4.28 2.77 6.97
N GLU A 74 4.75 3.44 5.93
CA GLU A 74 4.02 4.52 5.25
C GLU A 74 2.79 3.98 4.49
N HIS A 75 2.93 2.85 3.79
CA HIS A 75 1.79 2.14 3.18
C HIS A 75 0.70 1.80 4.21
N ALA A 76 1.09 1.25 5.36
CA ALA A 76 0.15 0.90 6.41
C ALA A 76 -0.59 2.14 6.97
N GLN A 77 0.12 3.28 7.11
CA GLN A 77 -0.48 4.55 7.52
C GLN A 77 -1.46 5.10 6.48
N ALA A 78 -1.08 5.08 5.20
CA ALA A 78 -1.94 5.51 4.10
C ALA A 78 -3.22 4.65 4.01
N GLU A 79 -3.09 3.32 4.14
CA GLU A 79 -4.24 2.41 4.16
C GLU A 79 -5.16 2.66 5.37
N ALA A 80 -4.60 2.89 6.56
CA ALA A 80 -5.39 3.19 7.75
C ALA A 80 -6.19 4.49 7.60
N LEU A 81 -5.58 5.53 7.03
CA LEU A 81 -6.26 6.79 6.75
C LEU A 81 -7.35 6.64 5.68
N LEU A 82 -7.07 5.88 4.63
CA LEU A 82 -8.07 5.55 3.61
C LEU A 82 -9.27 4.80 4.20
N ARG A 83 -9.04 3.83 5.09
CA ARG A 83 -10.11 3.11 5.80
C ARG A 83 -10.94 4.03 6.70
N ALA A 84 -10.30 4.98 7.38
CA ALA A 84 -11.01 6.00 8.13
C ALA A 84 -11.91 6.86 7.22
N MET A 85 -11.41 7.28 6.05
CA MET A 85 -12.20 8.00 5.04
C MET A 85 -13.38 7.19 4.52
N GLN A 86 -13.22 5.87 4.33
CA GLN A 86 -14.31 4.96 3.94
C GLN A 86 -15.40 4.82 5.02
N ALA A 87 -15.02 4.88 6.30
CA ALA A 87 -15.98 4.86 7.40
C ALA A 87 -16.80 6.16 7.50
N GLY A 88 -16.30 7.25 6.90
CA GLY A 88 -17.06 8.47 6.58
C GLY A 88 -17.93 8.99 7.72
N ASP A 89 -19.25 9.06 7.46
CA ASP A 89 -20.28 9.61 8.36
C ASP A 89 -20.29 8.95 9.75
N ALA A 90 -19.95 7.65 9.85
CA ALA A 90 -19.93 6.94 11.13
C ALA A 90 -18.88 7.50 12.11
N LEU A 91 -17.87 8.21 11.60
CA LEU A 91 -16.78 8.79 12.37
C LEU A 91 -16.75 10.33 12.31
N ASN A 92 -17.76 10.99 11.72
CA ASN A 92 -17.76 12.45 11.48
C ASN A 92 -16.46 12.95 10.81
N VAL A 93 -15.96 12.22 9.82
CA VAL A 93 -14.69 12.54 9.15
C VAL A 93 -14.80 13.84 8.38
N ASN A 94 -13.86 14.75 8.60
CA ASN A 94 -13.64 15.85 7.67
C ASN A 94 -12.90 15.32 6.43
N TRP A 95 -13.63 14.95 5.39
CA TRP A 95 -13.06 14.33 4.18
C TRP A 95 -11.99 15.17 3.51
N VAL A 96 -12.16 16.50 3.46
CA VAL A 96 -11.17 17.40 2.85
C VAL A 96 -9.86 17.37 3.64
N ALA A 97 -9.93 17.46 4.97
CA ALA A 97 -8.74 17.40 5.82
C ALA A 97 -8.04 16.03 5.73
N ALA A 98 -8.82 14.95 5.72
CA ALA A 98 -8.29 13.59 5.57
C ALA A 98 -7.64 13.37 4.20
N ALA A 99 -8.26 13.86 3.11
CA ALA A 99 -7.72 13.80 1.76
C ALA A 99 -6.41 14.60 1.63
N LYS A 100 -6.36 15.82 2.20
CA LYS A 100 -5.12 16.62 2.27
C LYS A 100 -4.01 15.87 2.98
N LYS A 101 -4.30 15.30 4.15
CA LYS A 101 -3.31 14.50 4.90
C LYS A 101 -2.82 13.30 4.07
N LEU A 102 -3.73 12.51 3.50
CA LEU A 102 -3.37 11.33 2.71
C LEU A 102 -2.51 11.70 1.51
N ARG A 103 -2.85 12.81 0.84
CA ARG A 103 -2.07 13.34 -0.28
C ARG A 103 -0.66 13.74 0.13
N ASP A 104 -0.52 14.47 1.23
CA ASP A 104 0.79 14.94 1.70
C ASP A 104 1.67 13.77 2.17
N ASP A 105 1.09 12.81 2.90
CA ASP A 105 1.77 11.58 3.30
C ASP A 105 2.25 10.79 2.07
N LEU A 106 1.39 10.58 1.07
CA LEU A 106 1.75 9.86 -0.16
C LEU A 106 2.78 10.64 -0.99
N ALA A 107 2.68 11.96 -1.08
CA ALA A 107 3.64 12.77 -1.82
C ALA A 107 5.05 12.69 -1.21
N HIS A 108 5.14 12.63 0.13
CA HIS A 108 6.39 12.41 0.83
C HIS A 108 6.97 11.02 0.52
N HIS A 109 6.16 9.97 0.73
CA HIS A 109 6.51 8.59 0.44
C HIS A 109 7.01 8.41 -1.01
N ILE A 110 6.26 8.92 -1.99
CA ILE A 110 6.60 8.87 -3.42
C ILE A 110 7.96 9.55 -3.70
N ALA A 111 8.25 10.68 -3.04
CA ALA A 111 9.51 11.38 -3.25
C ALA A 111 10.71 10.56 -2.73
N GLU A 112 10.58 9.93 -1.57
CA GLU A 112 11.60 9.05 -1.01
C GLU A 112 11.80 7.80 -1.87
N GLU A 113 10.70 7.21 -2.33
CA GLU A 113 10.73 6.02 -3.15
C GLU A 113 11.38 6.28 -4.52
N GLU A 114 10.88 7.28 -5.25
CA GLU A 114 11.37 7.59 -6.59
C GLU A 114 12.81 8.12 -6.59
N GLY A 115 13.21 8.81 -5.52
CA GLY A 115 14.54 9.36 -5.35
C GLY A 115 15.57 8.33 -4.87
N GLU A 116 15.22 7.58 -3.83
CA GLU A 116 16.19 6.76 -3.10
C GLU A 116 16.01 5.27 -3.35
N LEU A 117 14.78 4.76 -3.26
CA LEU A 117 14.51 3.34 -3.44
C LEU A 117 14.75 2.92 -4.90
N PHE A 118 14.25 3.70 -5.87
CA PHE A 118 14.45 3.42 -7.29
C PHE A 118 15.94 3.52 -7.67
N ALA A 119 16.69 4.44 -7.06
CA ALA A 119 18.13 4.52 -7.28
C ALA A 119 18.85 3.26 -6.76
N SER A 120 18.44 2.72 -5.62
CA SER A 120 18.96 1.45 -5.09
C SER A 120 18.58 0.26 -5.99
N ALA A 121 17.33 0.23 -6.43
CA ALA A 121 16.81 -0.82 -7.31
C ALA A 121 17.53 -0.86 -8.66
N ARG A 122 17.83 0.30 -9.27
CA ARG A 122 18.58 0.40 -10.54
C ARG A 122 20.02 -0.07 -10.43
N LYS A 123 20.62 -0.03 -9.24
CA LYS A 123 21.95 -0.61 -8.99
C LYS A 123 21.91 -2.13 -8.79
N THR A 124 20.72 -2.66 -8.51
CA THR A 124 20.52 -4.04 -8.08
C THR A 124 19.99 -4.92 -9.20
N PHE A 125 19.10 -4.39 -10.04
CA PHE A 125 18.43 -5.10 -11.11
C PHE A 125 18.87 -4.56 -12.46
N SER A 126 19.11 -5.48 -13.39
CA SER A 126 19.27 -5.16 -14.80
C SER A 126 17.98 -4.56 -15.39
N ASP A 127 18.12 -3.88 -16.53
CA ASP A 127 16.96 -3.36 -17.26
C ASP A 127 15.95 -4.45 -17.62
N GLU A 128 16.42 -5.67 -17.90
CA GLU A 128 15.55 -6.78 -18.26
C GLU A 128 14.75 -7.29 -17.05
N GLU A 129 15.39 -7.47 -15.91
CA GLU A 129 14.69 -7.79 -14.65
C GLU A 129 13.67 -6.70 -14.30
N ALA A 130 14.04 -5.42 -14.45
CA ALA A 130 13.12 -4.31 -14.22
C ALA A 130 11.91 -4.30 -15.17
N ARG A 131 12.06 -4.76 -16.42
CA ARG A 131 10.93 -4.96 -17.35
C ARG A 131 10.05 -6.12 -16.90
N GLN A 132 10.64 -7.26 -16.53
CA GLN A 132 9.91 -8.44 -16.04
C GLN A 132 9.10 -8.10 -14.78
N MET A 133 9.70 -7.37 -13.83
CA MET A 133 9.00 -6.84 -12.66
C MET A 133 7.84 -5.93 -13.04
N GLY A 134 8.02 -5.05 -14.03
CA GLY A 134 6.94 -4.19 -14.54
C GLY A 134 5.77 -4.99 -15.11
N TYR A 135 6.02 -6.05 -15.87
CA TYR A 135 4.97 -6.95 -16.34
C TYR A 135 4.28 -7.69 -15.18
N ALA A 136 5.05 -8.20 -14.22
CA ALA A 136 4.51 -8.88 -13.05
C ALA A 136 3.62 -7.95 -12.20
N PHE A 137 4.05 -6.70 -11.99
CA PHE A 137 3.29 -5.67 -11.29
C PHE A 137 1.93 -5.44 -11.95
N ILE A 138 1.88 -5.19 -13.26
CA ILE A 138 0.62 -4.98 -13.99
C ILE A 138 -0.31 -6.20 -13.89
N GLN A 139 0.24 -7.41 -13.98
CA GLN A 139 -0.56 -8.64 -13.91
C GLN A 139 -1.07 -8.93 -12.49
N MET A 140 -0.40 -8.41 -11.45
CA MET A 140 -0.81 -8.61 -10.06
C MET A 140 -1.97 -7.69 -9.66
N LYS A 141 -2.02 -6.44 -10.15
CA LYS A 141 -3.05 -5.47 -9.71
C LYS A 141 -4.50 -5.98 -9.89
N PRO A 142 -4.90 -6.56 -11.05
CA PRO A 142 -6.25 -7.08 -11.22
C PRO A 142 -6.57 -8.23 -10.26
N ARG A 143 -5.58 -9.09 -9.95
CA ARG A 143 -5.76 -10.20 -9.00
C ARG A 143 -6.03 -9.70 -7.59
N ILE A 144 -5.33 -8.64 -7.18
CA ILE A 144 -5.57 -7.99 -5.87
C ILE A 144 -6.97 -7.37 -5.83
N GLN A 145 -7.42 -6.74 -6.92
CA GLN A 145 -8.78 -6.20 -7.04
C GLN A 145 -9.86 -7.30 -6.95
N GLU A 146 -9.64 -8.44 -7.61
CA GLU A 146 -10.55 -9.60 -7.58
C GLU A 146 -10.57 -10.30 -6.22
N GLN A 147 -9.42 -10.36 -5.53
CA GLN A 147 -9.26 -10.95 -4.19
C GLN A 147 -9.75 -10.04 -3.06
N SER A 148 -10.64 -9.08 -3.34
CA SER A 148 -11.37 -8.32 -2.33
C SER A 148 -11.67 -9.22 -1.13
N LEU A 149 -11.03 -8.97 0.04
CA LEU A 149 -11.59 -9.13 1.39
C LEU A 149 -10.66 -9.51 2.58
N ALA A 150 -9.37 -9.90 2.47
CA ALA A 150 -8.73 -10.57 3.63
C ALA A 150 -7.34 -10.13 4.14
N GLY A 151 -6.63 -9.16 3.55
CA GLY A 151 -5.27 -8.82 3.99
C GLY A 151 -4.95 -7.33 4.04
N THR A 152 -4.69 -6.82 5.24
CA THR A 152 -4.04 -5.52 5.50
C THR A 152 -2.52 -5.60 5.24
N THR A 153 -1.83 -4.45 5.14
CA THR A 153 -0.35 -4.45 5.09
C THR A 153 0.21 -5.14 6.33
N VAL A 154 -0.51 -5.05 7.44
CA VAL A 154 -0.19 -5.72 8.70
C VAL A 154 -0.30 -7.24 8.59
N ASP A 155 -1.27 -7.78 7.84
CA ASP A 155 -1.38 -9.24 7.63
C ASP A 155 -0.24 -9.78 6.75
N LEU A 156 0.24 -8.97 5.80
CA LEU A 156 1.48 -9.26 5.07
C LEU A 156 2.68 -9.24 6.02
N LEU A 157 2.83 -8.21 6.86
CA LEU A 157 3.91 -8.10 7.84
C LEU A 157 3.90 -9.23 8.90
N ALA A 158 2.73 -9.65 9.38
CA ALA A 158 2.58 -10.74 10.34
C ALA A 158 3.05 -12.08 9.76
N ASN A 159 2.79 -12.31 8.46
CA ASN A 159 3.28 -13.47 7.75
C ASN A 159 4.79 -13.44 7.44
N LEU A 160 5.43 -12.29 7.62
CA LEU A 160 6.87 -12.06 7.39
C LEU A 160 7.73 -12.22 8.66
N LEU A 161 7.12 -12.45 9.82
CA LEU A 161 7.85 -12.77 11.05
C LEU A 161 8.47 -14.19 10.97
N PRO A 162 9.68 -14.41 11.53
CA PRO A 162 10.23 -15.75 11.70
C PRO A 162 9.22 -16.65 12.41
N GLY A 163 9.14 -17.93 12.05
CA GLY A 163 8.09 -18.86 12.48
C GLY A 163 7.74 -18.81 13.97
N GLN A 164 8.72 -18.51 14.83
CA GLN A 164 8.56 -18.34 16.28
C GLN A 164 7.59 -17.22 16.74
N PHE A 165 7.07 -16.37 15.83
CA PHE A 165 6.12 -15.30 16.16
C PHE A 165 4.85 -15.32 15.29
N ARG A 166 4.61 -16.39 14.52
CA ARG A 166 3.36 -16.54 13.76
C ARG A 166 2.21 -16.89 14.70
N SER A 167 1.04 -16.31 14.47
CA SER A 167 -0.16 -16.50 15.28
C SER A 167 -0.78 -17.90 15.19
N ASP A 168 -0.31 -18.72 14.25
CA ASP A 168 -0.80 -20.09 14.05
C ASP A 168 -0.26 -21.10 15.07
N ASP A 169 0.74 -20.72 15.89
CA ASP A 169 1.30 -21.58 16.96
C ASP A 169 0.60 -21.38 18.32
N ARG A 170 -0.65 -20.90 18.34
CA ARG A 170 -1.48 -21.05 19.54
C ARG A 170 -1.98 -22.49 19.58
N GLU A 171 -1.24 -23.35 20.28
CA GLU A 171 -1.75 -24.68 20.64
C GLU A 171 -3.18 -24.55 21.20
N PRO A 172 -4.11 -25.44 20.80
CA PRO A 172 -5.40 -25.49 21.45
C PRO A 172 -5.15 -25.85 22.92
N VAL A 173 -5.52 -24.95 23.83
CA VAL A 173 -5.56 -25.24 25.27
C VAL A 173 -6.49 -26.43 25.47
N SER A 174 -5.90 -27.62 25.55
CA SER A 174 -6.61 -28.82 25.91
C SER A 174 -7.05 -28.70 27.38
N GLN A 175 -8.32 -29.04 27.62
CA GLN A 175 -8.96 -28.97 28.91
C GLN A 175 -8.23 -29.87 29.93
N GLY A 176 -7.92 -29.33 31.10
CA GLY A 176 -7.32 -30.05 32.22
C GLY A 176 -8.05 -29.76 33.53
N GLY A 177 -9.11 -30.55 33.76
CA GLY A 177 -9.78 -30.93 35.02
C GLY A 177 -9.69 -30.05 36.28
N ARG A 178 -10.86 -29.80 36.88
CA ARG A 178 -11.02 -29.80 38.34
C ARG A 178 -12.34 -30.48 38.73
N HIS A 179 -12.16 -31.53 39.53
CA HIS A 179 -13.02 -32.20 40.52
C HIS A 179 -14.55 -32.14 40.37
#